data_AF-A0AAD1SPL9-F1
#
_entry.id   AF-A0AAD1SPL9-F1
#
_cell.length_a   1.000
_cell.length_b   1.000
_cell.length_c   1.000
_cell.angle_alpha   90.00
_cell.angle_beta   90.00
_cell.angle_gamma   90.00
#
_symmetry.space_group_name_H-M   'P 1'
#
loop_
_entity.id
_entity.type
_entity.pdbx_description
1 polymer ?
#
loop_
_entity_poly.entity_id
_entity_poly.type
_entity_poly.pdbx_seq_one_letter_code
_entity_poly.pdbx_strand_id
1 'polypeptide(L)'
;MSIFVFLLPIASDSLRAALMPIHGYMGLLLYGSIIATCLMGITEKLIFTLKEPPYSKLPPEAIFVNTLGLLIVVFGGLVIWIATRPAWKRPPNYDVKAPLPNGGNPTDTADNTTVTDHKPDLELNSDAARKRNLQLDEAGERSTM
;
A
#
# COMPACT_ATOMS: atom_id res chain seq x y z
N MET A 1 5.31 14.74 11.01
CA MET A 1 4.81 13.53 11.69
C MET A 1 5.76 12.35 11.46
N SER A 2 5.98 11.92 10.22
CA SER A 2 6.65 10.66 9.89
C SER A 2 8.11 10.53 10.33
N ILE A 3 8.94 11.56 10.10
CA ILE A 3 10.38 11.51 10.40
C ILE A 3 10.61 11.24 11.90
N PHE A 4 9.90 11.97 12.76
CA PHE A 4 10.07 11.85 14.21
C PHE A 4 9.56 10.53 14.79
N VAL A 5 8.61 9.87 14.13
CA VAL A 5 7.94 8.66 14.65
C VAL A 5 8.47 7.36 14.04
N PHE A 6 8.68 7.34 12.73
CA PHE A 6 9.03 6.11 11.98
C PHE A 6 10.51 6.00 11.66
N LEU A 7 11.26 7.11 11.61
CA LEU A 7 12.70 7.08 11.31
C LEU A 7 13.56 7.15 12.57
N LEU A 8 13.18 7.99 13.55
CA LEU A 8 13.93 8.13 14.80
C LEU A 8 13.54 7.06 15.84
N PRO A 9 14.48 6.59 16.69
CA PRO A 9 14.22 5.57 17.70
C PRO A 9 13.47 6.10 18.94
N ILE A 10 12.89 7.30 18.88
CA ILE A 10 12.33 8.01 20.04
C ILE A 10 10.90 7.54 20.36
N ALA A 11 10.13 7.13 19.34
CA ALA A 11 8.74 6.73 19.51
C ALA A 11 8.60 5.27 19.98
N SER A 12 7.65 5.02 20.89
CA SER A 12 7.27 3.67 21.31
C SER A 12 6.55 2.91 20.19
N ASP A 13 6.59 1.58 20.27
CA ASP A 13 5.96 0.71 19.27
C ASP A 13 4.43 0.84 19.26
N SER A 14 3.81 1.08 20.41
CA SER A 14 2.38 1.37 20.51
C SER A 14 1.98 2.64 19.76
N LEU A 15 2.79 3.69 19.87
CA LEU A 15 2.57 4.95 19.18
C LEU A 15 2.73 4.79 17.66
N ARG A 16 3.76 4.05 17.23
CA ARG A 16 3.97 3.72 15.81
C ARG A 16 2.78 2.94 15.24
N ALA A 17 2.30 1.92 15.94
CA ALA A 17 1.14 1.14 15.51
C ALA A 17 -0.13 2.00 15.36
N ALA A 18 -0.39 2.91 16.30
CA ALA A 18 -1.54 3.81 16.25
C ALA A 18 -1.45 4.84 15.11
N LEU A 19 -0.25 5.35 14.81
CA LEU A 19 -0.05 6.39 13.81
C LEU A 19 0.14 5.87 12.39
N MET A 20 0.52 4.61 12.20
CA MET A 20 0.66 3.99 10.88
C MET A 20 -0.56 4.20 9.97
N PRO A 21 -1.80 3.89 10.38
CA PRO A 21 -2.97 4.11 9.54
C PRO A 21 -3.21 5.60 9.27
N ILE A 22 -3.08 6.46 10.29
CA ILE A 22 -3.27 7.91 10.16
C ILE A 22 -2.28 8.49 9.15
N HIS A 23 -1.01 8.12 9.24
CA HIS A 23 0.02 8.58 8.33
C HIS A 23 -0.26 8.14 6.88
N GLY A 24 -0.68 6.89 6.67
CA GLY A 24 -1.05 6.39 5.34
C GLY A 24 -2.21 7.16 4.72
N TYR A 25 -3.31 7.35 5.46
CA TYR A 25 -4.48 8.10 4.97
C TYR A 25 -4.14 9.57 4.72
N MET A 26 -3.48 10.24 5.65
CA MET A 26 -3.11 11.65 5.50
C MET A 26 -2.15 11.87 4.34
N GLY A 27 -1.22 10.93 4.10
CA GLY A 27 -0.34 10.98 2.93
C GLY A 27 -1.10 10.92 1.61
N LEU A 28 -2.07 9.99 1.52
CA LEU A 28 -2.90 9.84 0.32
C LEU A 28 -3.82 11.04 0.08
N LEU A 29 -4.43 11.57 1.16
CA LEU A 29 -5.24 12.78 1.11
C LEU A 29 -4.41 13.99 0.66
N LEU A 30 -3.24 14.19 1.26
CA LEU A 30 -2.36 15.30 0.89
C LEU A 30 -1.89 15.20 -0.57
N TYR A 31 -1.55 14.00 -1.03
CA TYR A 31 -1.19 13.75 -2.41
C TYR A 31 -2.33 14.13 -3.38
N GLY A 32 -3.55 13.71 -3.09
CA GLY A 32 -4.74 14.11 -3.87
C GLY A 32 -4.96 15.63 -3.86
N SER A 33 -4.82 16.28 -2.70
CA SER A 33 -4.92 17.73 -2.59
C SER A 33 -3.85 18.47 -3.39
N ILE A 34 -2.62 17.96 -3.42
CA ILE A 34 -1.53 18.55 -4.23
C ILE A 34 -1.88 18.48 -5.73
N ILE A 35 -2.43 17.37 -6.21
CA ILE A 35 -2.90 17.24 -7.60
C ILE A 35 -3.97 18.31 -7.89
N ALA A 36 -4.96 18.47 -7.02
CA ALA A 36 -6.00 19.49 -7.17
C ALA A 36 -5.41 20.91 -7.21
N THR A 37 -4.47 21.22 -6.31
CA THR A 37 -3.75 22.51 -6.28
C THR A 37 -2.96 22.75 -7.57
N CYS A 38 -2.27 21.74 -8.10
CA CYS A 38 -1.56 21.85 -9.38
C CYS A 38 -2.52 22.16 -10.53
N LEU A 39 -3.66 21.47 -10.62
CA LEU A 39 -4.68 21.72 -11.64
C LEU A 39 -5.30 23.11 -11.53
N MET A 40 -5.57 23.57 -10.30
CA MET A 40 -6.08 24.91 -10.03
C MET A 40 -5.06 25.97 -10.49
N GLY A 41 -3.79 25.86 -10.10
CA GLY A 41 -2.75 26.81 -10.49
C GLY A 41 -2.49 26.81 -12.00
N ILE A 42 -2.54 25.66 -12.66
CA ILE A 42 -2.50 25.55 -14.12
C ILE A 42 -3.67 26.34 -14.75
N THR A 43 -4.89 26.11 -14.26
CA THR A 43 -6.09 26.75 -14.79
C THR A 43 -6.06 28.27 -14.60
N GLU A 44 -5.67 28.74 -13.41
CA GLU A 44 -5.47 30.17 -13.12
C GLU A 44 -4.45 30.80 -14.06
N LYS A 45 -3.31 30.12 -14.28
CA LYS A 45 -2.28 30.59 -15.19
C LYS A 45 -2.80 30.75 -16.61
N LEU A 46 -3.58 29.78 -17.11
CA LEU A 46 -4.12 29.82 -18.47
C LEU A 46 -5.17 30.93 -18.63
N ILE A 47 -6.07 31.09 -17.66
CA ILE A 47 -7.10 32.13 -17.69
C ILE A 47 -6.47 33.53 -17.70
N PHE A 48 -5.41 33.76 -16.92
CA PHE A 48 -4.79 35.09 -16.83
C PHE A 48 -3.80 35.40 -17.95
N THR A 49 -3.15 34.38 -18.52
CA THR A 49 -2.11 34.57 -19.54
C THR A 49 -2.69 34.61 -20.95
N LEU A 50 -3.64 33.74 -21.29
CA LEU A 50 -4.19 33.61 -22.65
C LEU A 50 -5.37 34.57 -22.84
N LYS A 51 -5.06 35.84 -23.06
CA LYS A 51 -6.04 36.88 -23.39
C LYS A 51 -6.29 36.99 -24.90
N GLU A 52 -5.23 37.02 -25.70
CA GLU A 52 -5.31 37.07 -27.16
C GLU A 52 -4.18 36.23 -27.81
N PRO A 53 -4.50 35.12 -28.49
CA PRO A 53 -5.83 34.50 -28.61
C PRO A 53 -6.34 33.97 -27.26
N PRO A 54 -7.65 34.06 -26.99
CA PRO A 54 -8.23 33.63 -25.72
C PRO A 54 -8.14 32.11 -25.55
N TYR A 55 -8.06 31.64 -24.30
CA TYR A 55 -8.01 30.21 -23.96
C TYR A 55 -9.08 29.36 -24.67
N SER A 56 -10.30 29.88 -24.84
CA SER A 56 -11.40 29.18 -25.53
C SER A 56 -11.12 28.86 -27.01
N LYS A 57 -10.14 29.52 -27.64
CA LYS A 57 -9.69 29.21 -29.01
C LYS A 57 -8.64 28.10 -29.04
N LEU A 58 -8.28 27.55 -27.88
CA LEU A 58 -7.31 26.47 -27.71
C LEU A 58 -6.02 26.71 -28.50
N PRO A 59 -5.29 27.81 -28.23
CA PRO A 59 -3.98 27.99 -28.82
C PRO A 59 -3.05 26.81 -28.44
N PRO A 60 -1.96 26.58 -29.18
CA PRO A 60 -1.07 25.44 -28.95
C PRO A 60 -0.59 25.31 -27.49
N GLU A 61 -0.35 26.45 -26.82
CA GLU A 61 -0.01 26.50 -25.39
C GLU A 61 -1.11 25.92 -24.50
N ALA A 62 -2.39 26.25 -24.76
CA ALA A 62 -3.52 25.72 -24.01
C ALA A 62 -3.63 24.19 -24.16
N ILE A 63 -3.47 23.69 -25.38
CA ILE A 63 -3.54 22.25 -25.67
C ILE A 63 -2.42 21.52 -24.94
N PHE A 64 -1.20 22.03 -25.02
CA PHE A 64 -0.04 21.45 -24.36
C PHE A 64 -0.23 21.39 -22.83
N VAL A 65 -0.62 22.48 -22.21
CA VAL A 65 -0.75 22.54 -20.74
C VAL A 65 -1.98 21.75 -20.25
N ASN A 66 -3.08 21.71 -20.99
CA ASN A 66 -4.21 20.82 -20.67
C ASN A 66 -3.82 19.34 -20.74
N THR A 67 -3.01 18.98 -21.74
CA THR A 67 -2.46 17.63 -21.88
C THR A 67 -1.58 17.30 -20.68
N LEU A 68 -0.71 18.23 -20.25
CA LEU A 68 0.08 18.09 -19.02
C LEU A 68 -0.81 17.90 -17.79
N GLY A 69 -1.89 18.67 -17.65
CA GLY A 69 -2.87 18.51 -16.58
C GLY A 69 -3.49 17.11 -16.56
N LEU A 70 -3.86 16.59 -17.72
CA LEU A 70 -4.38 15.21 -17.86
C LEU A 70 -3.32 14.18 -17.45
N LEU A 71 -2.07 14.35 -17.88
CA LEU A 71 -0.96 13.47 -17.49
C LEU A 71 -0.77 13.45 -15.97
N ILE A 72 -0.88 14.60 -15.29
CA ILE A 72 -0.79 14.69 -13.82
C ILE A 72 -1.92 13.89 -13.17
N VAL A 73 -3.15 13.99 -13.67
CA VAL A 73 -4.30 13.23 -13.14
C VAL A 73 -4.13 11.73 -13.33
N VAL A 74 -3.72 11.30 -14.53
CA VAL A 74 -3.50 9.88 -14.84
C VAL A 74 -2.37 9.32 -13.98
N PHE A 75 -1.25 10.03 -13.88
CA PHE A 75 -0.13 9.65 -13.02
C PHE A 75 -0.57 9.57 -11.55
N GLY A 76 -1.32 10.57 -11.08
CA GLY A 76 -1.91 10.60 -9.74
C GLY A 76 -2.77 9.38 -9.44
N GLY A 77 -3.70 9.07 -10.36
CA GLY A 77 -4.57 7.90 -10.25
C GLY A 77 -3.79 6.59 -10.21
N LEU A 78 -2.75 6.45 -11.04
CA LEU A 78 -1.87 5.27 -11.04
C LEU A 78 -1.12 5.10 -9.72
N VAL A 79 -0.59 6.18 -9.15
CA VAL A 79 0.10 6.15 -7.85
C VAL A 79 -0.87 5.74 -6.73
N ILE A 80 -2.07 6.33 -6.69
CA ILE A 80 -3.12 5.97 -5.73
C ILE A 80 -3.52 4.49 -5.87
N TRP A 81 -3.69 4.02 -7.11
CA TRP A 81 -4.00 2.63 -7.40
C TRP A 81 -2.94 1.68 -6.86
N ILE A 82 -1.67 1.93 -7.17
CA ILE A 82 -0.56 1.11 -6.72
C ILE A 82 -0.47 1.13 -5.18
N ALA A 83 -0.56 2.32 -4.57
CA ALA A 83 -0.46 2.49 -3.13
C ALA A 83 -1.58 1.81 -2.33
N THR A 84 -2.75 1.62 -2.95
CA THR A 84 -3.92 1.01 -2.30
C THR A 84 -4.05 -0.50 -2.55
N ARG A 85 -3.16 -1.11 -3.35
CA ARG A 85 -3.17 -2.57 -3.56
C ARG A 85 -2.56 -3.30 -2.35
N PRO A 86 -3.34 -4.07 -1.57
CA PRO A 86 -2.81 -4.81 -0.42
C PRO A 86 -1.83 -5.91 -0.85
N ALA A 87 -2.03 -6.49 -2.04
CA ALA A 87 -1.16 -7.52 -2.61
C ALA A 87 0.27 -7.02 -2.95
N TRP A 88 0.45 -5.69 -3.08
CA TRP A 88 1.75 -5.07 -3.35
C TRP A 88 2.35 -4.42 -2.10
N LYS A 89 1.69 -4.55 -0.95
CA LYS A 89 2.20 -4.06 0.31
C LYS A 89 3.44 -4.87 0.70
N ARG A 90 4.48 -4.18 1.18
CA ARG A 90 5.70 -4.82 1.69
C ARG A 90 5.32 -5.85 2.77
N PRO A 91 5.81 -7.11 2.68
CA PRO A 91 5.59 -8.11 3.71
C PRO A 91 6.10 -7.62 5.07
N PRO A 92 5.41 -7.97 6.18
CA PRO A 92 5.91 -7.66 7.51
C PRO A 92 7.26 -8.34 7.70
N ASN A 93 8.25 -7.63 8.28
CA ASN A 93 9.49 -8.28 8.69
C ASN A 93 9.13 -9.21 9.86
N TYR A 94 9.26 -10.52 9.67
CA TYR A 94 9.27 -11.44 10.79
C TYR A 94 10.58 -11.22 11.53
N ASP A 95 10.55 -10.49 12.65
CA ASP A 95 11.69 -10.48 13.54
C ASP A 95 11.99 -11.94 13.90
N VAL A 96 13.25 -12.34 13.70
CA VAL A 96 13.81 -13.63 14.14
C VAL A 96 13.89 -13.60 15.68
N LYS A 97 12.72 -13.58 16.32
CA LYS A 97 12.47 -13.84 17.73
C LYS A 97 11.26 -14.75 17.89
N ALA A 98 10.88 -15.49 16.84
CA ALA A 98 10.17 -16.73 17.05
C ALA A 98 11.19 -17.70 17.69
N PRO A 99 10.95 -18.22 18.91
CA PRO A 99 11.78 -19.28 19.45
C PRO A 99 11.78 -20.41 18.41
N LEU A 100 12.96 -20.75 17.88
CA LEU A 100 13.10 -21.98 17.10
C LEU A 100 12.54 -23.12 17.97
N PRO A 101 11.69 -24.01 17.44
CA PRO A 101 11.35 -25.24 18.15
C PRO A 101 12.66 -25.97 18.38
N ASN A 102 13.12 -25.97 19.64
CA ASN A 102 14.36 -26.62 20.02
C ASN A 102 14.24 -28.09 19.63
N GLY A 103 15.12 -28.54 18.73
CA GLY A 103 15.20 -29.93 18.29
C GLY A 103 15.32 -30.84 19.52
N GLY A 104 14.38 -31.77 19.63
CA GLY A 104 14.17 -32.59 20.82
C GLY A 104 15.41 -33.39 21.22
N ASN A 105 15.59 -33.49 22.54
CA ASN A 105 16.37 -34.55 23.18
C ASN A 105 15.39 -35.32 24.09
N PRO A 106 15.20 -36.64 23.93
CA PRO A 106 14.18 -37.37 24.68
C PRO A 106 14.79 -37.97 25.95
N THR A 107 14.55 -37.36 27.12
CA THR A 107 14.54 -38.07 28.41
C THR A 107 13.94 -37.20 29.51
N ASP A 108 13.05 -37.82 30.29
CA ASP A 108 12.67 -37.53 31.68
C ASP A 108 11.38 -36.69 31.95
N THR A 109 10.29 -37.45 32.12
CA THR A 109 9.41 -37.48 33.33
C THR A 109 8.58 -36.24 33.73
N ALA A 110 7.25 -36.40 33.56
CA ALA A 110 6.09 -35.93 34.35
C ALA A 110 5.99 -34.46 34.83
N ASP A 111 4.97 -33.72 34.37
CA ASP A 111 3.75 -33.39 35.15
C ASP A 111 2.96 -32.16 34.62
N ASN A 112 1.64 -32.30 34.71
CA ASN A 112 0.55 -31.31 34.85
C ASN A 112 0.07 -30.38 33.70
N THR A 113 -1.16 -30.69 33.24
CA THR A 113 -2.38 -29.86 33.33
C THR A 113 -2.36 -28.39 32.85
N THR A 114 -2.88 -28.13 31.65
CA THR A 114 -4.19 -27.46 31.41
C THR A 114 -4.40 -27.22 29.90
N VAL A 115 -5.51 -27.75 29.40
CA VAL A 115 -6.02 -27.55 28.04
C VAL A 115 -6.88 -26.29 28.03
N THR A 116 -6.49 -25.29 27.25
CA THR A 116 -7.44 -24.42 26.52
C THR A 116 -6.83 -24.07 25.18
N ASP A 117 -7.21 -24.90 24.20
CA ASP A 117 -6.97 -24.76 22.77
C ASP A 117 -7.81 -23.61 22.20
N HIS A 118 -7.14 -22.61 21.63
CA HIS A 118 -7.77 -21.72 20.67
C HIS A 118 -6.75 -21.25 19.63
N LYS A 119 -6.56 -22.07 18.59
CA LYS A 119 -5.92 -21.65 17.34
C LYS A 119 -6.58 -22.27 16.09
N PRO A 120 -7.78 -21.81 15.66
CA PRO A 120 -8.41 -22.29 14.42
C PRO A 120 -8.31 -21.32 13.22
N ASP A 121 -7.67 -20.15 13.32
CA ASP A 121 -7.73 -19.11 12.28
C ASP A 121 -6.53 -19.08 11.30
N LEU A 122 -5.33 -19.44 11.77
CA LEU A 122 -4.11 -19.39 10.94
C LEU A 122 -3.97 -20.58 9.98
N GLU A 123 -4.32 -21.80 10.39
CA GLU A 123 -4.20 -22.99 9.52
C GLU A 123 -5.21 -22.97 8.37
N LEU A 124 -6.43 -22.45 8.61
CA LEU A 124 -7.46 -22.34 7.59
C LEU A 124 -7.04 -21.41 6.43
N ASN A 125 -6.36 -20.30 6.77
CA ASN A 125 -5.90 -19.33 5.77
C ASN A 125 -4.70 -19.86 4.97
N SER A 126 -3.78 -20.61 5.59
CA SER A 126 -2.65 -21.21 4.88
C SER A 126 -3.08 -22.34 3.95
N ASP A 127 -4.04 -23.17 4.35
CA ASP A 127 -4.54 -24.25 3.51
C ASP A 127 -5.38 -23.74 2.35
N ALA A 128 -6.19 -22.69 2.58
CA ALA A 128 -6.90 -22.00 1.50
C ALA A 128 -5.93 -21.33 0.53
N ALA A 129 -4.84 -20.73 1.03
CA ALA A 129 -3.79 -20.12 0.21
C ALA A 129 -2.95 -21.15 -0.57
N ARG A 130 -2.81 -22.38 -0.08
CA ARG A 130 -2.12 -23.45 -0.81
C ARG A 130 -2.99 -24.02 -1.94
N LYS A 131 -4.28 -24.23 -1.69
CA LYS A 131 -5.22 -24.78 -2.70
C LYS A 131 -5.41 -23.87 -3.90
N ARG A 132 -5.48 -22.54 -3.70
CA ARG A 132 -5.59 -21.57 -4.81
C ARG A 132 -4.37 -21.57 -5.72
N ASN A 133 -3.16 -21.76 -5.18
CA ASN A 133 -1.94 -21.79 -6.00
C ASN A 133 -1.89 -23.06 -6.86
N LEU A 134 -2.26 -24.21 -6.30
CA LEU A 134 -2.35 -25.48 -7.05
C LEU A 134 -3.40 -25.42 -8.18
N GLN A 135 -4.55 -24.78 -7.94
CA GLN A 135 -5.56 -24.60 -9.00
C GLN A 135 -5.10 -23.68 -10.13
N LEU A 136 -4.26 -22.69 -9.85
CA LEU A 136 -3.70 -21.80 -10.87
C LEU A 136 -2.68 -22.56 -11.73
N ASP A 137 -1.88 -23.42 -11.11
CA ASP A 137 -0.92 -24.26 -11.84
C ASP A 137 -1.64 -25.28 -12.73
N GLU A 138 -2.70 -25.95 -12.23
CA GLU A 138 -3.51 -26.90 -13.03
C GLU A 138 -4.29 -26.20 -14.16
N ALA A 139 -4.80 -24.99 -13.93
CA ALA A 139 -5.46 -24.19 -14.97
C ALA A 139 -4.47 -23.68 -16.04
N GLY A 140 -3.23 -23.39 -15.65
CA GLY A 140 -2.14 -23.01 -16.55
C GLY A 140 -1.68 -24.18 -17.43
N GLU A 141 -1.59 -25.38 -16.85
CA GLU A 141 -1.17 -26.59 -17.57
C GLU A 141 -2.23 -27.08 -18.57
N ARG A 142 -3.52 -26.89 -18.27
CA ARG A 142 -4.61 -27.23 -19.20
C ARG A 142 -4.82 -26.25 -20.36
N SER A 143 -4.24 -25.05 -20.29
CA SER A 143 -4.41 -24.03 -21.34
C SER A 143 -3.30 -24.04 -22.40
N THR A 144 -2.26 -24.85 -22.22
CA THR A 144 -1.10 -24.95 -23.11
C THR A 144 -1.06 -26.26 -23.91
N MET A 145 -2.11 -27.08 -23.86
CA MET A 145 -2.38 -28.17 -24.80
C MET A 145 -3.52 -27.84 -25.75
#